data_AF-A0A1I6YWW3-F1
#
_entry.id   AF-A0A1I6YWW3-F1
#
_cell.length_a   1.000
_cell.length_b   1.000
_cell.length_c   1.000
_cell.angle_alpha   90.00
_cell.angle_beta   90.00
_cell.angle_gamma   90.00
#
_symmetry.space_group_name_H-M   'P 1'
#
loop_
_entity.id
_entity.type
_entity.pdbx_description
1 polymer ?
#
loop_
_entity_poly.entity_id
_entity_poly.type
_entity_poly.pdbx_seq_one_letter_code
_entity_poly.pdbx_strand_id
1 'polypeptide(L)' 'MKVSINKLSVDMEVKQRGVEFRVYDNQDSFRGDMYVVNTGLIWCKGRTKKENGIKVTWEEFIELMEE' A
#
# COMPACT_ATOMS: atom_id res chain seq x y z
N MET A 1 14.39 2.94 7.70
CA MET A 1 13.59 2.41 6.58
C MET A 1 14.46 2.40 5.33
N LYS A 2 14.59 1.27 4.63
CA LYS A 2 15.20 1.21 3.29
C LYS A 2 14.08 0.83 2.32
N VAL A 3 13.71 1.77 1.45
CA VAL A 3 12.59 1.66 0.51
C VAL A 3 13.10 2.00 -0.88
N SER A 4 12.73 1.23 -1.91
CA SER A 4 13.04 1.60 -3.30
C SER A 4 12.11 0.96 -4.32
N ILE A 5 11.50 1.78 -5.18
CA ILE A 5 11.04 1.39 -6.52
C ILE A 5 11.69 2.36 -7.50
N ASN A 6 12.70 1.90 -8.25
CA ASN A 6 13.55 2.80 -9.04
C ASN A 6 13.00 3.09 -10.45
N LYS A 7 12.16 2.20 -10.98
CA LYS A 7 11.24 2.43 -12.11
C LYS A 7 10.38 1.18 -12.27
N LEU A 8 9.06 1.33 -12.34
CA LEU A 8 8.15 0.28 -12.75
C LEU A 8 7.18 0.89 -13.79
N SER A 9 7.53 0.77 -15.07
CA SER A 9 6.68 1.23 -16.17
C SER A 9 5.64 0.16 -16.49
N VAL A 10 4.51 0.22 -15.81
CA VAL A 10 3.30 -0.51 -16.19
C VAL A 10 2.26 0.54 -16.55
N ASP A 11 1.90 0.59 -17.83
CA ASP A 11 0.76 1.38 -18.32
C ASP A 11 -0.54 0.63 -17.96
N MET A 12 -0.78 0.47 -16.65
CA MET A 12 -2.01 -0.07 -16.12
C MET A 12 -2.71 1.03 -15.36
N GLU A 13 -3.85 1.46 -15.89
CA GLU A 13 -4.90 2.06 -15.07
C GLU A 13 -5.10 1.14 -13.84
N VAL A 14 -4.90 1.68 -12.64
CA VAL A 14 -5.14 0.95 -11.39
C VAL A 14 -6.63 0.65 -11.35
N LYS A 15 -7.03 -0.55 -11.78
CA LYS A 15 -8.41 -1.02 -11.73
C LYS A 15 -8.71 -1.59 -10.34
N GLN A 16 -9.93 -2.07 -10.11
CA GLN A 16 -10.40 -2.60 -8.81
C GLN A 16 -9.44 -3.57 -8.09
N ARG A 17 -8.62 -4.34 -8.83
CA ARG A 17 -7.68 -5.31 -8.24
C ARG A 17 -6.43 -4.65 -7.63
N GLY A 18 -6.00 -3.50 -8.17
CA GLY A 18 -4.89 -2.72 -7.65
C GLY A 18 -3.51 -3.37 -7.81
N VAL A 19 -2.55 -2.83 -7.07
CA VAL A 19 -1.20 -3.38 -6.87
C VAL A 19 -1.04 -3.77 -5.41
N GLU A 20 -0.38 -4.90 -5.15
CA GLU A 20 -0.05 -5.38 -3.80
C GLU A 20 1.48 -5.44 -3.64
N PHE A 21 1.98 -5.00 -2.50
CA PHE A 21 3.38 -5.21 -2.13
C PHE A 21 3.54 -5.48 -0.65
N ARG A 22 4.56 -6.28 -0.34
CA ARG A 22 4.92 -6.66 1.03
C ARG A 22 5.87 -5.64 1.63
N VAL A 23 5.59 -5.23 2.86
CA VAL A 23 6.40 -4.26 3.60
C VAL A 23 7.19 -4.98 4.69
N TYR A 24 8.49 -4.74 4.70
CA TYR A 24 9.45 -5.24 5.68
C TYR A 24 10.14 -4.06 6.36
N ASP A 25 10.63 -4.26 7.59
CA ASP A 25 11.52 -3.28 8.22
C ASP A 25 12.99 -3.51 7.82
N ASN A 26 13.89 -2.72 8.42
CA ASN A 26 15.32 -2.77 8.14
C ASN A 26 16.03 -4.05 8.62
N GLN A 27 15.33 -4.89 9.38
CA GLN A 27 15.84 -6.16 9.91
C GLN A 27 15.19 -7.36 9.19
N ASP A 28 14.66 -7.15 7.99
CA ASP A 28 13.93 -8.14 7.18
C ASP A 28 12.70 -8.74 7.88
N SER A 29 12.17 -8.07 8.91
CA SER A 29 10.98 -8.52 9.61
C SER A 29 9.72 -8.04 8.89
N PHE A 30 8.83 -8.98 8.58
CA PHE A 30 7.58 -8.71 7.87
C PHE A 30 6.65 -7.83 8.71
N ARG A 31 6.18 -6.72 8.13
CA ARG A 31 5.31 -5.73 8.78
C ARG A 31 3.85 -5.85 8.33
N GLY A 32 3.62 -6.25 7.09
CA GLY A 32 2.29 -6.37 6.51
C GLY A 32 2.29 -6.18 5.00
N ASP A 33 1.09 -6.28 4.44
CA ASP A 33 0.85 -6.08 3.02
C ASP A 33 0.17 -4.71 2.80
N MET A 34 0.59 -4.00 1.76
CA MET A 34 -0.05 -2.76 1.31
C MET A 34 -0.69 -2.98 -0.05
N TYR A 35 -1.95 -2.58 -0.17
CA TYR A 35 -2.67 -2.57 -1.44
C TYR A 35 -2.94 -1.14 -1.88
N VAL A 36 -2.57 -0.83 -3.11
CA VAL A 36 -2.91 0.42 -3.79
C VAL A 36 -3.99 0.12 -4.80
N VAL A 37 -5.20 0.63 -4.58
CA VAL A 37 -6.37 0.43 -5.45
C VAL A 37 -6.88 1.79 -5.95
N ASN A 38 -7.81 1.80 -6.90
CA ASN A 38 -8.36 3.04 -7.43
C ASN A 38 -9.03 3.91 -6.35
N THR A 39 -9.62 3.31 -5.33
CA THR A 39 -10.31 4.03 -4.24
C THR A 39 -9.40 4.48 -3.10
N GLY A 40 -8.09 4.17 -3.14
CA GLY A 40 -7.17 4.53 -2.07
C GLY A 40 -6.20 3.41 -1.69
N LEU A 41 -5.87 3.36 -0.41
CA LEU A 41 -4.91 2.44 0.17
C LEU A 41 -5.61 1.45 1.12
N ILE A 42 -5.08 0.23 1.20
CA ILE A 42 -5.49 -0.75 2.21
C ILE A 42 -4.25 -1.32 2.88
N TRP A 43 -4.11 -1.05 4.18
CA TRP A 43 -3.03 -1.58 5.00
C TRP A 43 -3.44 -2.84 5.74
N CYS A 44 -2.72 -3.92 5.52
CA CYS A 44 -2.91 -5.20 6.18
C CYS A 44 -1.73 -5.51 7.10
N LYS A 45 -1.83 -5.09 8.37
CA LYS A 45 -0.78 -5.35 9.37
C LYS A 45 -0.56 -6.85 9.58
N GLY A 46 0.68 -7.30 9.53
CA GLY A 46 1.03 -8.72 9.64
C GLY A 46 0.31 -9.55 8.57
N ARG A 47 -0.34 -10.66 8.96
CA ARG A 47 -1.06 -11.56 8.05
C ARG A 47 -2.57 -11.26 7.96
N THR A 48 -2.93 -9.99 8.08
CA THR A 48 -4.34 -9.55 8.00
C THR A 48 -4.86 -9.73 6.58
N LYS A 49 -6.05 -10.31 6.42
CA LYS A 49 -6.70 -10.40 5.10
C LYS A 49 -7.10 -9.01 4.61
N LYS A 50 -7.05 -8.77 3.29
CA LYS A 50 -7.45 -7.51 2.64
C LYS A 50 -8.81 -6.98 3.10
N GLU A 51 -9.79 -7.86 3.30
CA GLU A 51 -11.15 -7.51 3.75
C GLU A 51 -11.19 -6.86 5.15
N ASN A 52 -10.19 -7.15 5.99
CA ASN A 52 -10.06 -6.66 7.36
C ASN A 52 -8.93 -5.62 7.51
N GLY A 53 -8.35 -5.17 6.40
CA GLY A 53 -7.33 -4.14 6.39
C GLY A 53 -7.90 -2.75 6.70
N ILE A 54 -7.04 -1.85 7.16
CA ILE A 54 -7.40 -0.45 7.35
C ILE A 54 -7.44 0.21 5.98
N LYS A 55 -8.57 0.81 5.64
CA LYS A 55 -8.78 1.52 4.38
C LYS A 55 -8.55 3.01 4.61
N VAL A 56 -7.84 3.63 3.68
CA VAL A 56 -7.62 5.08 3.64
C VAL A 56 -7.98 5.53 2.23
N THR A 57 -8.89 6.48 2.07
CA THR A 57 -9.20 7.03 0.74
C THR A 57 -8.04 7.88 0.22
N TRP A 58 -8.07 8.26 -1.05
CA TRP A 58 -7.05 9.16 -1.57
C TRP A 58 -7.11 10.53 -0.93
N GLU A 59 -8.31 11.05 -0.66
CA GLU A 59 -8.50 12.32 0.03
C GLU A 59 -7.89 12.30 1.43
N GLU A 60 -8.22 11.28 2.25
CA GLU A 60 -7.67 11.10 3.59
C GLU A 60 -6.14 10.96 3.57
N PHE A 61 -5.60 10.26 2.56
CA PHE A 61 -4.15 10.10 2.40
C PHE A 61 -3.47 11.42 2.00
N ILE A 62 -4.05 12.20 1.10
CA ILE A 62 -3.52 13.49 0.68
C ILE A 62 -3.48 14.45 1.86
N GLU A 63 -4.58 14.54 2.61
CA GLU A 63 -4.66 15.36 3.83
C GLU A 63 -3.55 14.98 4.83
N LEU A 64 -3.35 13.69 5.08
CA LEU A 64 -2.30 13.19 5.99
C LEU A 64 -0.87 13.57 5.56
N MET A 65 -0.62 13.74 4.25
CA MET A 65 0.70 14.05 3.71
C MET A 65 0.97 15.54 3.56
N GLU A 66 -0.07 16.37 3.57
CA GLU A 66 0.00 17.83 3.45
C GLU A 66 -0.03 18.56 4.80
N GLU A 67 -0.27 17.85 5.91
CA GLU A 67 -0.07 18.32 7.30
C GLU A 67 1.41 18.27 7.74
#